data_AF-A0A3L7NR72-F1
#
_entry.id   AF-A0A3L7NR72-F1
#
_cell.length_a   1.000
_cell.length_b   1.000
_cell.length_c   1.000
_cell.angle_alpha   90.00
_cell.angle_beta   90.00
_cell.angle_gamma   90.00
#
_symmetry.space_group_name_H-M   'P 1'
#
loop_
_entity.id
_entity.type
_entity.pdbx_description
1 polymer ?
#
loop_
_entity_poly.entity_id
_entity_poly.type
_entity_poly.pdbx_seq_one_letter_code
_entity_poly.pdbx_strand_id
1 'polypeptide(L)'
;MAHEDPSAVELIRFWVTPDMATQVSLRTAFDDPNAWGILLVDLANHVADAYGREGDDREAVLSRIKDAFDEEWNNPTDIDPDEDGDDEADAE
;
A
#
# COMPACT_ATOMS: atom_id res chain seq x y z
N MET A 1 8.79 7.43 -22.04
CA MET A 1 8.48 7.28 -20.60
C MET A 1 7.01 6.91 -20.44
N ALA A 2 6.55 6.42 -19.28
CA ALA A 2 5.14 5.99 -19.11
C ALA A 2 4.11 7.06 -19.55
N HIS A 3 4.38 8.35 -19.33
CA HIS A 3 3.50 9.44 -19.75
C HIS A 3 3.49 9.72 -21.28
N GLU A 4 4.36 9.06 -22.04
CA GLU A 4 4.49 9.19 -23.50
C GLU A 4 4.04 7.93 -24.24
N ASP A 5 3.76 6.84 -23.50
CA ASP A 5 3.30 5.59 -24.07
C ASP A 5 1.76 5.52 -23.96
N PRO A 6 1.03 5.50 -25.08
CA PRO A 6 -0.43 5.42 -25.06
C PRO A 6 -0.97 4.11 -24.49
N SER A 7 -0.13 3.09 -24.31
CA SER A 7 -0.49 1.82 -23.67
C SER A 7 -0.28 1.82 -22.15
N ALA A 8 0.35 2.85 -21.59
CA ALA A 8 0.53 2.97 -20.16
C ALA A 8 -0.81 3.17 -19.44
N VAL A 9 -0.92 2.58 -18.25
CA VAL A 9 -2.12 2.67 -17.41
C VAL A 9 -1.72 3.07 -16.00
N GLU A 10 -2.58 3.87 -15.35
CA GLU A 10 -2.46 4.13 -13.91
C GLU A 10 -2.86 2.88 -13.13
N LEU A 11 -2.00 2.45 -12.20
CA LEU A 11 -2.20 1.22 -11.40
C LEU A 11 -2.82 1.49 -10.03
N ILE A 12 -2.29 2.48 -9.32
CA ILE A 12 -2.68 2.82 -7.96
C ILE A 12 -2.88 4.33 -7.89
N ARG A 13 -3.97 4.73 -7.24
CA ARG A 13 -4.12 6.08 -6.71
C ARG A 13 -4.40 5.98 -5.22
N PHE A 14 -3.58 6.67 -4.44
CA PHE A 14 -3.62 6.64 -2.98
C PHE A 14 -3.76 8.05 -2.45
N TRP A 15 -4.67 8.26 -1.51
CA TRP A 15 -4.87 9.54 -0.85
C TRP A 15 -4.82 9.35 0.64
N VAL A 16 -4.27 10.35 1.32
CA VAL A 16 -4.32 10.48 2.77
C VAL A 16 -4.96 11.82 3.10
N THR A 17 -5.92 11.82 4.01
CA THR A 17 -6.55 13.03 4.53
C THR A 17 -5.80 13.55 5.76
N PRO A 18 -6.03 14.81 6.19
CA PRO A 18 -5.37 15.36 7.38
C PRO A 18 -5.61 14.56 8.68
N ASP A 19 -6.71 13.82 8.76
CA ASP A 19 -7.07 12.91 9.85
C ASP A 19 -6.53 11.49 9.66
N MET A 20 -5.57 11.30 8.74
CA MET A 20 -4.91 10.03 8.43
C MET A 20 -5.83 8.96 7.84
N ALA A 21 -7.06 9.30 7.45
CA ALA A 21 -7.90 8.39 6.68
C ALA A 21 -7.28 8.19 5.29
N THR A 22 -7.30 6.95 4.81
CA THR A 22 -6.71 6.60 3.51
C THR A 22 -7.80 6.16 2.56
N GLN A 23 -7.64 6.50 1.29
CA GLN A 23 -8.45 5.98 0.20
C GLN A 23 -7.52 5.41 -0.86
N VAL A 24 -7.87 4.24 -1.40
CA VAL A 24 -7.12 3.62 -2.48
C VAL A 24 -8.03 3.26 -3.65
N SER A 25 -7.57 3.53 -4.85
CA SER A 25 -8.14 3.03 -6.10
C SER A 25 -7.09 2.19 -6.80
N LEU A 26 -7.42 0.92 -7.05
CA LEU A 26 -6.50 -0.07 -7.61
C LEU A 26 -7.02 -0.61 -8.94
N ARG A 27 -6.13 -0.72 -9.92
CA ARG A 27 -6.36 -1.50 -11.14
C ARG A 27 -5.57 -2.79 -11.10
N THR A 28 -6.25 -3.92 -11.22
CA THR A 28 -5.61 -5.21 -11.45
C THR A 28 -5.03 -5.25 -12.87
N ALA A 29 -3.72 -5.05 -12.98
CA ALA A 29 -3.03 -4.99 -14.27
C ALA A 29 -1.98 -6.08 -14.48
N PHE A 30 -1.63 -6.81 -13.41
CA PHE A 30 -0.69 -7.91 -13.46
C PHE A 30 -1.41 -9.25 -13.32
N ASP A 31 -1.05 -10.21 -14.17
CA ASP A 31 -1.56 -11.58 -14.10
C ASP A 31 -0.87 -12.41 -12.99
N ASP A 32 0.38 -12.07 -12.65
CA ASP A 32 1.15 -12.72 -11.58
C ASP A 32 1.21 -11.82 -10.33
N PRO A 33 0.72 -12.29 -9.16
CA PRO A 33 0.86 -11.59 -7.89
C PRO A 33 2.29 -11.23 -7.50
N ASN A 34 3.31 -11.98 -7.95
CA ASN A 34 4.71 -11.64 -7.69
C ASN A 34 5.08 -10.24 -8.19
N ALA A 35 4.45 -9.77 -9.27
CA ALA A 35 4.68 -8.43 -9.81
C ALA A 35 4.29 -7.33 -8.81
N TRP A 36 3.25 -7.57 -8.00
CA TRP A 36 2.87 -6.65 -6.92
C TRP A 36 3.92 -6.62 -5.81
N GLY A 37 4.50 -7.77 -5.46
CA GLY A 37 5.60 -7.82 -4.49
C GLY A 37 6.80 -6.99 -4.91
N ILE A 38 7.20 -7.08 -6.19
CA ILE A 38 8.28 -6.25 -6.74
C ILE A 38 7.90 -4.77 -6.71
N LEU A 39 6.68 -4.42 -7.14
CA LEU A 39 6.19 -3.04 -7.13
C LEU A 39 6.22 -2.41 -5.73
N LEU A 40 5.83 -3.17 -4.69
CA LEU A 40 5.85 -2.69 -3.31
C LEU A 40 7.29 -2.41 -2.82
N VAL A 41 8.24 -3.27 -3.18
CA VAL A 41 9.66 -3.05 -2.85
C VAL A 41 10.22 -1.83 -3.60
N ASP A 42 9.87 -1.64 -4.86
CA ASP A 42 10.28 -0.46 -5.63
C ASP A 42 9.71 0.83 -5.01
N LEU A 43 8.45 0.81 -4.57
CA LEU A 43 7.84 1.92 -3.83
C LEU A 43 8.58 2.21 -2.52
N ALA A 44 8.91 1.18 -1.74
CA ALA A 44 9.68 1.34 -0.49
C ALA A 44 11.06 1.98 -0.76
N ASN A 45 11.74 1.60 -1.85
CA ASN A 45 12.99 2.24 -2.27
C ASN A 45 12.81 3.72 -2.61
N HIS A 46 11.74 4.08 -3.33
CA HIS A 46 11.45 5.47 -3.64
C HIS A 46 11.11 6.31 -2.39
N VAL A 47 10.39 5.74 -1.44
CA VAL A 47 10.13 6.39 -0.13
C VAL A 47 11.45 6.61 0.60
N ALA A 48 12.31 5.60 0.72
CA ALA A 48 13.59 5.73 1.39
C ALA A 48 14.51 6.78 0.73
N ASP A 49 14.51 6.85 -0.61
CA ASP A 49 15.21 7.92 -1.32
C ASP A 49 14.63 9.31 -1.00
N ALA A 50 13.30 9.43 -0.81
CA ALA A 50 12.66 10.70 -0.46
C ALA A 50 13.10 11.17 0.93
N TYR A 51 13.02 10.30 1.94
CA TYR A 51 13.53 10.57 3.29
C TYR A 51 15.05 10.86 3.29
N GLY A 52 15.81 10.13 2.46
CA GLY A 52 17.25 10.40 2.30
C GLY A 52 17.56 11.80 1.76
N ARG A 53 16.69 12.38 0.92
CA ARG A 53 16.81 13.77 0.46
C ARG A 53 16.51 14.79 1.57
N GLU A 54 15.76 14.39 2.60
CA GLU A 54 15.45 15.20 3.78
C GLU A 54 16.50 15.05 4.90
N GLY A 55 17.46 14.14 4.74
CA GLY A 55 18.63 13.97 5.61
C GLY A 55 18.63 12.70 6.44
N ASP A 56 17.64 11.82 6.29
CA ASP A 56 17.60 10.53 6.96
C ASP A 56 18.55 9.50 6.33
N ASP A 57 18.93 8.49 7.12
CA ASP A 57 19.67 7.35 6.60
C ASP A 57 18.74 6.41 5.81
N ARG A 58 18.97 6.31 4.51
CA ARG A 58 18.14 5.53 3.59
C ARG A 58 18.02 4.06 4.00
N GLU A 59 19.11 3.45 4.46
CA GLU A 59 19.13 2.03 4.86
C GLU A 59 18.29 1.81 6.11
N ALA A 60 18.42 2.69 7.11
CA ALA A 60 17.57 2.69 8.30
C ALA A 60 16.08 2.89 7.96
N VAL A 61 15.75 3.77 7.01
CA VAL A 61 14.37 3.96 6.54
C VAL A 61 13.82 2.69 5.89
N LEU A 62 14.58 2.05 5.00
CA LEU A 62 14.16 0.78 4.39
C LEU A 62 13.97 -0.33 5.42
N SER A 63 14.90 -0.45 6.39
CA SER A 63 14.77 -1.42 7.48
C SER A 63 13.47 -1.19 8.24
N ARG A 64 13.17 0.06 8.59
CA ARG A 64 11.96 0.41 9.33
C ARG A 64 10.68 0.13 8.54
N ILE A 65 10.67 0.41 7.24
CA ILE A 65 9.52 0.06 6.36
C ILE A 65 9.32 -1.45 6.34
N LYS A 66 10.40 -2.23 6.18
CA LYS A 66 10.32 -3.69 6.16
C LYS A 66 9.85 -4.25 7.51
N ASP A 67 10.36 -3.74 8.61
CA ASP A 67 9.96 -4.19 9.96
C ASP A 67 8.47 -3.96 10.19
N ALA A 68 7.94 -2.78 9.83
CA ALA A 68 6.52 -2.46 9.93
C ALA A 68 5.66 -3.32 8.99
N PHE A 69 6.14 -3.57 7.77
CA PHE A 69 5.47 -4.46 6.82
C PHE A 69 5.38 -5.89 7.36
N ASP A 70 6.48 -6.43 7.89
CA ASP A 70 6.51 -7.77 8.47
C ASP A 70 5.60 -7.85 9.71
N GLU A 71 5.54 -6.80 10.53
CA GLU A 71 4.63 -6.73 11.68
C GLU A 71 3.16 -6.78 11.25
N GLU A 72 2.74 -5.92 10.31
CA GLU A 72 1.38 -5.90 9.78
C GLU A 72 1.00 -7.22 9.08
N TRP A 73 1.94 -7.83 8.35
CA TRP A 73 1.72 -9.12 7.71
C TRP A 73 1.42 -10.25 8.69
N ASN A 74 2.00 -10.18 9.89
CA ASN A 74 1.83 -11.20 10.94
C ASN A 74 0.71 -10.85 11.93
N ASN A 75 0.31 -9.58 12.01
CA ASN A 75 -0.72 -9.09 12.91
C ASN A 75 -1.52 -7.95 12.24
N PRO A 76 -2.48 -8.29 11.35
CA PRO A 76 -3.26 -7.30 10.62
C PRO A 76 -4.02 -6.37 11.56
N THR A 77 -3.95 -5.07 11.29
CA THR A 77 -4.61 -4.03 12.11
C THR A 77 -5.88 -3.48 11.47
N ASP A 78 -6.17 -3.86 10.22
CA ASP A 78 -7.41 -3.49 9.55
C ASP A 78 -8.60 -4.30 10.11
N ILE A 79 -9.63 -3.58 10.57
CA ILE A 79 -10.96 -4.13 10.86
C ILE A 79 -11.75 -3.97 9.58
N ASP A 80 -12.19 -5.08 8.97
CA ASP A 80 -13.06 -5.02 7.81
C ASP A 80 -14.38 -4.33 8.21
N PRO A 81 -14.70 -3.13 7.68
CA PRO A 81 -15.94 -2.45 8.03
C PRO A 81 -17.19 -3.21 7.59
N ASP A 82 -17.05 -4.23 6.74
CA ASP A 82 -18.13 -5.08 6.27
C ASP A 82 -18.34 -6.35 7.14
N GLU A 83 -17.48 -6.65 8.13
CA GLU A 83 -17.65 -7.83 9.01
C GLU A 83 -18.64 -7.62 10.19
N ASP A 84 -19.02 -6.39 10.52
CA ASP A 84 -19.95 -6.08 11.62
C ASP A 84 -21.44 -6.01 11.18
N GLY A 85 -21.76 -6.39 9.93
CA GLY A 85 -23.07 -6.15 9.31
C GLY A 85 -24.09 -7.30 9.30
N ASP A 86 -23.71 -8.54 9.63
CA ASP A 86 -24.52 -9.74 9.31
C ASP A 86 -25.02 -10.57 10.52
N ASP A 87 -25.16 -9.96 11.70
CA ASP A 87 -25.64 -10.66 12.92
C ASP A 87 -27.03 -10.20 13.43
N GLU A 88 -27.92 -9.68 12.57
CA GLU A 88 -29.35 -9.49 12.92
C GLU A 88 -30.31 -9.96 11.81
N ALA A 89 -30.29 -11.25 11.51
CA ALA A 89 -31.43 -11.90 10.87
C ALA A 89 -31.57 -13.35 11.37
N ASP A 90 -32.02 -13.51 12.62
CA ASP A 90 -32.87 -14.64 13.03
C ASP A 90 -33.36 -14.43 14.48
N ALA A 91 -34.52 -13.80 14.60
CA ALA A 91 -35.39 -13.96 15.76
C ALA A 91 -36.86 -13.91 15.29
N GLU A 92 -37.36 -15.13 15.04
CA GLU A 92 -38.74 -15.63 14.98
C GLU A 92 -39.94 -14.66 14.86
#